data_AF-R0HJZ5-F1
#
_entry.id   AF-R0HJZ5-F1
#
_cell.length_a   1.000
_cell.length_b   1.000
_cell.length_c   1.000
_cell.angle_alpha   90.00
_cell.angle_beta   90.00
_cell.angle_gamma   90.00
#
_symmetry.space_group_name_H-M   'P 1'
#
loop_
_entity.id
_entity.type
_entity.pdbx_description
1 polymer ?
#
loop_
_entity_poly.entity_id
_entity_poly.type
_entity_poly.pdbx_seq_one_letter_code
_entity_poly.pdbx_strand_id
1 'polypeptide(L)'
;MPKNKKTEWQVGDPTISVVSDQFCNPYPMDLLVKRKVQNFSKDHYEVFDPSGNLLLQVDGQAWGFNRKRTMRDPAGFTILTMRQKGLALKTKWEVHGGESKEREDLLFTVQQSQAVSLKTSVDVFLPENNNVKKTNTCDFHASGGYSNISFKVFKSDALIAGVGFTWGSFCKGKYNFKVRVHPEVDYAFIIALLVMVDDNENWC
;
A
#
# COMPACT_ATOMS: atom_id res chain seq x y z
N MET A 1 37.30 3.15 -7.97
CA MET A 1 36.49 1.93 -7.78
C MET A 1 35.11 2.36 -7.33
N PRO A 2 34.01 2.14 -8.08
CA PRO A 2 32.70 2.56 -7.62
C PRO A 2 32.23 1.64 -6.48
N LYS A 3 31.77 2.29 -5.42
CA LYS A 3 31.25 1.71 -4.18
C LYS A 3 30.03 0.84 -4.48
N ASN A 4 29.94 -0.32 -3.83
CA ASN A 4 28.79 -1.23 -3.82
C ASN A 4 27.48 -0.42 -3.66
N LYS A 5 26.73 -0.23 -4.74
CA LYS A 5 25.35 0.28 -4.66
C LYS A 5 24.46 -0.92 -4.28
N LYS A 6 24.14 -1.03 -2.99
CA LYS A 6 23.13 -2.00 -2.53
C LYS A 6 21.76 -1.47 -2.99
N THR A 7 21.25 -2.02 -4.10
CA THR A 7 19.98 -1.59 -4.71
C THR A 7 18.77 -2.40 -4.20
N GLU A 8 19.01 -3.44 -3.40
CA GLU A 8 17.99 -4.43 -3.01
C GLU A 8 18.00 -4.71 -1.50
N TRP A 9 16.81 -4.80 -0.90
CA TRP A 9 16.60 -5.08 0.51
C TRP A 9 16.80 -6.58 0.82
N GLN A 10 17.59 -6.89 1.85
CA GLN A 10 18.07 -8.26 2.14
C GLN A 10 17.78 -8.67 3.58
N VAL A 11 17.83 -9.99 3.83
CA VAL A 11 17.73 -10.56 5.19
C VAL A 11 18.81 -9.93 6.09
N GLY A 12 18.38 -9.41 7.25
CA GLY A 12 19.25 -8.71 8.20
C GLY A 12 19.27 -7.18 8.06
N ASP A 13 18.59 -6.62 7.05
CA ASP A 13 18.28 -5.18 7.05
C ASP A 13 17.23 -4.84 8.14
N PRO A 14 17.24 -3.62 8.71
CA PRO A 14 16.41 -3.28 9.87
C PRO A 14 14.90 -3.34 9.58
N THR A 15 14.13 -4.08 10.38
CA THR A 15 12.69 -4.28 10.19
C THR A 15 11.93 -2.98 9.90
N ILE A 16 11.13 -3.00 8.84
CA ILE A 16 10.22 -1.93 8.44
C ILE A 16 8.83 -2.30 8.94
N SER A 17 8.56 -1.94 10.19
CA SER A 17 7.27 -2.13 10.85
C SER A 17 6.51 -0.81 10.91
N VAL A 18 5.42 -0.70 10.15
CA VAL A 18 4.64 0.55 10.02
C VAL A 18 3.27 0.40 10.67
N VAL A 19 2.62 -0.74 10.48
CA VAL A 19 1.34 -1.10 11.08
C VAL A 19 1.59 -1.91 12.36
N SER A 20 2.35 -3.00 12.27
CA SER A 20 2.73 -3.84 13.41
C SER A 20 3.75 -4.91 13.02
N ASP A 21 4.63 -5.28 13.95
CA ASP A 21 5.65 -6.33 13.77
C ASP A 21 5.05 -7.69 13.39
N GLN A 22 3.79 -7.96 13.75
CA GLN A 22 3.10 -9.20 13.40
C GLN A 22 2.89 -9.36 11.88
N PHE A 23 2.98 -8.26 11.13
CA PHE A 23 2.87 -8.25 9.67
C PHE A 23 4.25 -8.30 8.99
N CYS A 24 5.34 -8.49 9.74
CA CYS A 24 6.68 -8.65 9.20
C CYS A 24 7.05 -10.13 9.16
N ASN A 25 7.46 -10.63 7.99
CA ASN A 25 7.95 -12.01 7.85
C ASN A 25 9.48 -12.00 7.67
N PRO A 26 10.23 -12.88 8.35
CA PRO A 26 11.69 -12.97 8.18
C PRO A 26 12.13 -13.47 6.79
N TYR A 27 11.20 -13.96 5.98
CA TYR A 27 11.44 -14.42 4.62
C TYR A 27 10.64 -13.60 3.61
N PRO A 28 11.07 -13.57 2.33
CA PRO A 28 10.31 -12.90 1.29
C PRO A 28 8.93 -13.55 1.17
N MET A 29 7.89 -12.72 1.04
CA MET A 29 6.51 -13.17 1.01
C MET A 29 5.88 -12.86 -0.35
N ASP A 30 5.39 -13.91 -1.03
CA ASP A 30 4.56 -13.76 -2.22
C ASP A 30 3.09 -13.78 -1.80
N LEU A 31 2.35 -12.76 -2.22
CA LEU A 31 0.95 -12.55 -1.88
C LEU A 31 0.10 -12.55 -3.15
N LEU A 32 -1.07 -13.15 -3.07
CA LEU A 32 -2.09 -13.08 -4.11
C LEU A 32 -3.20 -12.14 -3.65
N VAL A 33 -3.35 -11.00 -4.32
CA VAL A 33 -4.42 -10.06 -4.05
C VAL A 33 -5.52 -10.22 -5.09
N LYS A 34 -6.75 -10.45 -4.62
CA LYS A 34 -7.94 -10.58 -5.47
C LYS A 34 -8.85 -9.39 -5.23
N ARG A 35 -9.12 -8.60 -6.27
CA ARG A 35 -10.14 -7.54 -6.24
C ARG A 35 -11.47 -8.08 -6.76
N LYS A 36 -12.54 -7.77 -6.05
CA LYS A 36 -13.92 -8.03 -6.45
C LYS A 36 -14.74 -6.74 -6.29
N VAL A 37 -15.30 -6.24 -7.39
CA VAL A 37 -16.34 -5.20 -7.31
C VAL A 37 -17.64 -5.84 -6.82
N GLN A 38 -18.17 -5.35 -5.70
CA GLN A 38 -19.49 -5.70 -5.17
C GLN A 38 -20.54 -4.64 -5.55
N ASN A 39 -21.83 -4.97 -5.42
CA ASN A 39 -22.95 -4.09 -5.77
C ASN A 39 -22.79 -2.67 -5.16
N PHE A 40 -23.14 -1.63 -5.92
CA PHE A 40 -23.05 -0.20 -5.55
C PHE A 40 -21.64 0.39 -5.40
N SER A 41 -20.68 -0.03 -6.25
CA SER A 41 -19.33 0.58 -6.32
C SER A 41 -18.48 0.43 -5.04
N LYS A 42 -18.74 -0.65 -4.28
CA LYS A 42 -17.88 -1.07 -3.18
C LYS A 42 -16.89 -2.10 -3.72
N ASP A 43 -15.59 -1.86 -3.53
CA ASP A 43 -14.61 -2.90 -3.83
C ASP A 43 -14.25 -3.65 -2.57
N HIS A 44 -14.03 -4.94 -2.77
CA HIS A 44 -13.53 -5.86 -1.78
C HIS A 44 -12.22 -6.46 -2.27
N TYR A 45 -11.19 -6.41 -1.43
CA TYR A 45 -9.91 -7.05 -1.69
C TYR A 45 -9.69 -8.17 -0.68
N GLU A 46 -9.21 -9.31 -1.16
CA GLU A 46 -8.76 -10.42 -0.33
C GLU A 46 -7.29 -10.69 -0.64
N VAL A 47 -6.47 -10.81 0.40
CA VAL A 47 -5.04 -11.10 0.29
C VAL A 47 -4.78 -12.50 0.80
N PHE A 48 -4.12 -13.32 -0.02
CA PHE A 48 -3.79 -14.71 0.31
C PHE A 48 -2.29 -14.94 0.28
N ASP A 49 -1.81 -15.87 1.10
CA ASP A 49 -0.49 -16.47 0.92
C ASP A 49 -0.47 -17.48 -0.25
N PRO A 50 0.70 -18.04 -0.63
CA PRO A 50 0.80 -19.03 -1.70
C PRO A 50 0.10 -20.37 -1.38
N SER A 51 -0.14 -20.66 -0.10
CA SER A 51 -0.87 -21.83 0.36
C SER A 51 -2.38 -21.66 0.27
N GLY A 52 -2.87 -20.46 -0.01
CA GLY A 52 -4.30 -20.14 -0.12
C GLY A 52 -4.93 -19.70 1.20
N ASN A 53 -4.15 -19.46 2.25
CA ASN A 53 -4.67 -18.92 3.51
C ASN A 53 -4.97 -17.44 3.34
N LEU A 54 -6.16 -17.02 3.78
CA LEU A 54 -6.54 -15.62 3.83
C LEU A 54 -5.73 -14.91 4.92
N LEU A 55 -5.13 -13.77 4.58
CA LEU A 55 -4.32 -12.96 5.49
C LEU A 55 -4.97 -11.63 5.84
N LEU A 56 -5.57 -10.97 4.85
CA LEU A 56 -6.18 -9.65 5.00
C LEU A 56 -7.42 -9.53 4.11
N GLN A 57 -8.37 -8.73 4.59
CA GLN A 57 -9.53 -8.27 3.83
C GLN A 57 -9.53 -6.75 3.81
N VAL A 58 -9.89 -6.14 2.68
CA VAL A 58 -10.04 -4.69 2.58
C VAL A 58 -11.37 -4.35 1.95
N ASP A 59 -12.19 -3.63 2.69
CA ASP A 59 -13.52 -3.22 2.29
C ASP A 59 -13.63 -1.70 2.23
N GLY A 60 -14.47 -1.20 1.33
CA GLY A 60 -14.90 0.19 1.39
C GLY A 60 -15.46 0.71 0.09
N GLN A 61 -15.74 2.00 0.09
CA GLN A 61 -16.25 2.68 -1.10
C GLN A 61 -15.07 3.15 -1.95
N ALA A 62 -15.06 2.75 -3.22
CA ALA A 62 -14.01 3.10 -4.18
C ALA A 62 -14.17 4.51 -4.76
N TRP A 63 -15.38 5.06 -4.69
CA TRP A 63 -15.78 6.29 -5.36
C TRP A 63 -16.41 7.31 -4.39
N GLY A 64 -16.44 8.59 -4.79
CA GLY A 64 -17.03 9.69 -4.02
C GLY A 64 -15.99 10.60 -3.35
N PHE A 65 -16.47 11.69 -2.73
CA PHE A 65 -15.63 12.73 -2.11
C PHE A 65 -15.02 12.32 -0.75
N ASN A 66 -15.50 11.25 -0.14
CA ASN A 66 -15.06 10.75 1.18
C ASN A 66 -14.71 9.26 1.10
N ARG A 67 -13.74 8.89 0.25
CA ARG A 67 -13.30 7.50 0.14
C ARG A 67 -12.71 7.02 1.46
N LYS A 68 -13.21 5.88 1.91
CA LYS A 68 -12.78 5.20 3.14
C LYS A 68 -12.62 3.73 2.82
N ARG A 69 -11.45 3.19 3.19
CA ARG A 69 -11.17 1.76 3.16
C ARG A 69 -10.82 1.29 4.57
N THR A 70 -11.27 0.10 4.93
CA THR A 70 -10.95 -0.54 6.21
C THR A 70 -10.33 -1.89 5.93
N MET A 71 -9.13 -2.11 6.48
CA MET A 71 -8.42 -3.37 6.41
C MET A 71 -8.69 -4.17 7.68
N ARG A 72 -9.00 -5.46 7.51
CA ARG A 72 -9.32 -6.41 8.57
C ARG A 72 -8.45 -7.66 8.47
N ASP A 73 -8.25 -8.30 9.61
CA ASP A 73 -7.68 -9.64 9.68
C ASP A 73 -8.70 -10.71 9.23
N PRO A 74 -8.33 -12.00 9.15
CA PRO A 74 -9.25 -13.06 8.75
C PRO A 74 -10.39 -13.31 9.75
N ALA A 75 -10.26 -12.86 11.00
CA ALA A 75 -11.29 -12.93 12.02
C ALA A 75 -12.25 -11.73 11.99
N GLY A 76 -11.98 -10.72 11.16
CA GLY A 76 -12.79 -9.53 10.96
C GLY A 76 -12.42 -8.36 11.88
N PHE A 77 -11.36 -8.46 12.69
CA PHE A 77 -10.88 -7.35 13.51
C PHE A 77 -10.22 -6.28 12.63
N THR A 78 -10.54 -5.02 12.90
CA THR A 78 -9.99 -3.91 12.13
C THR A 78 -8.52 -3.67 12.47
N ILE A 79 -7.66 -3.76 11.46
CA ILE A 79 -6.22 -3.50 11.55
C ILE A 79 -5.94 -2.01 11.35
N LEU A 80 -6.46 -1.45 10.25
CA LEU A 80 -6.26 -0.04 9.91
C LEU A 80 -7.42 0.52 9.08
N THR A 81 -7.50 1.84 9.04
CA THR A 81 -8.45 2.57 8.22
C THR A 81 -7.77 3.65 7.40
N MET A 82 -7.95 3.60 6.08
CA MET A 82 -7.45 4.57 5.11
C MET A 82 -8.56 5.56 4.75
N ARG A 83 -8.25 6.86 4.78
CA ARG A 83 -9.22 7.93 4.47
C ARG A 83 -8.62 8.94 3.52
N GLN A 84 -9.34 9.23 2.44
CA GLN A 84 -8.99 10.32 1.55
C GLN A 84 -9.27 11.67 2.22
N LYS A 85 -8.35 12.61 2.07
CA LYS A 85 -8.51 14.03 2.42
C LYS A 85 -8.16 14.91 1.21
N GLY A 86 -8.85 16.04 1.10
CA GLY A 86 -8.58 17.07 0.09
C GLY A 86 -9.55 17.08 -1.11
N LEU A 87 -9.48 18.15 -1.90
CA LEU A 87 -10.22 18.32 -3.16
C LEU A 87 -9.46 17.61 -4.31
N ALA A 88 -10.22 17.19 -5.33
CA ALA A 88 -9.87 16.24 -6.40
C ALA A 88 -8.55 16.44 -7.18
N LEU A 89 -7.81 17.55 -7.00
CA LEU A 89 -6.57 17.86 -7.72
C LEU A 89 -5.29 17.35 -7.05
N LYS A 90 -5.30 17.09 -5.74
CA LYS A 90 -4.17 16.49 -5.01
C LYS A 90 -4.70 15.52 -3.96
N THR A 91 -4.77 14.25 -4.32
CA THR A 91 -5.29 13.22 -3.43
C THR A 91 -4.30 12.97 -2.30
N LYS A 92 -4.68 13.32 -1.07
CA LYS A 92 -3.98 12.93 0.15
C LYS A 92 -4.74 11.79 0.81
N TRP A 93 -4.04 10.80 1.32
CA TRP A 93 -4.60 9.76 2.17
C TRP A 93 -3.97 9.82 3.55
N GLU A 94 -4.76 9.50 4.56
CA GLU A 94 -4.30 9.30 5.93
C GLU A 94 -4.72 7.92 6.42
N VAL A 95 -3.77 7.20 6.97
CA VAL A 95 -3.95 5.83 7.44
C VAL A 95 -3.80 5.79 8.94
N HIS A 96 -4.81 5.28 9.63
CA HIS A 96 -4.86 5.21 11.09
C HIS A 96 -4.99 3.77 11.54
N GLY A 97 -4.42 3.44 12.70
CA GLY A 97 -4.59 2.16 13.38
C GLY A 97 -6.03 1.93 13.80
N GLY A 98 -6.51 0.70 13.63
CA GLY A 98 -7.88 0.31 13.96
C GLY A 98 -8.93 1.18 13.26
N GLU A 99 -9.94 1.60 14.02
CA GLU A 99 -11.03 2.45 13.55
C GLU A 99 -10.85 3.94 13.87
N SER A 100 -9.76 4.29 14.56
CA SER A 100 -9.50 5.63 15.07
C SER A 100 -9.33 6.68 13.96
N LYS A 101 -9.45 7.94 14.38
CA LYS A 101 -9.17 9.16 13.61
C LYS A 101 -8.25 10.11 14.37
N GLU A 102 -7.81 9.71 15.56
CA GLU A 102 -6.97 10.54 16.42
C GLU A 102 -5.55 10.58 15.88
N ARG A 103 -4.83 11.67 16.18
CA ARG A 103 -3.48 11.89 15.66
C ARG A 103 -2.49 10.85 16.18
N GLU A 104 -2.73 10.36 17.38
CA GLU A 104 -1.93 9.35 18.09
C GLU A 104 -1.97 8.00 17.37
N ASP A 105 -3.07 7.72 16.66
CA ASP A 105 -3.25 6.50 15.89
C ASP A 105 -2.88 6.65 14.41
N LEU A 106 -2.35 7.82 14.00
CA LEU A 106 -1.88 8.02 12.63
C LEU A 106 -0.66 7.12 12.39
N LEU A 107 -0.74 6.23 11.40
CA LEU A 107 0.36 5.34 11.01
C LEU A 107 1.23 5.97 9.93
N PHE A 108 0.60 6.58 8.92
CA PHE A 108 1.30 7.28 7.84
C PHE A 108 0.32 8.11 6.99
N THR A 109 0.89 9.01 6.19
CA THR A 109 0.17 9.76 5.16
C THR A 109 0.76 9.48 3.78
N VAL A 110 -0.11 9.49 2.76
CA VAL A 110 0.29 9.28 1.37
C VAL A 110 -0.14 10.49 0.56
N GLN A 111 0.75 10.99 -0.28
CA GLN A 111 0.51 12.13 -1.16
C GLN A 111 1.01 11.81 -2.55
N GLN A 112 0.30 12.27 -3.57
CA GLN A 112 0.77 12.13 -4.95
C GLN A 112 1.99 13.02 -5.19
N SER A 113 3.09 12.45 -5.69
CA SER A 113 4.35 13.17 -5.87
C SER A 113 4.26 14.24 -6.98
N GLN A 114 3.50 13.96 -8.06
CA GLN A 114 3.29 14.89 -9.18
C GLN A 114 1.90 14.72 -9.80
N ALA A 115 1.22 15.84 -10.10
CA ALA A 115 -0.16 15.84 -10.61
C ALA A 115 -0.28 15.62 -12.13
N VAL A 116 0.82 15.48 -12.88
CA VAL A 116 0.83 15.58 -14.36
C VAL A 116 1.63 14.45 -15.05
N SER A 117 1.99 13.37 -14.36
CA SER A 117 2.70 12.23 -14.97
C SER A 117 1.76 11.12 -15.43
N LEU A 118 2.09 10.48 -16.58
CA LEU A 118 1.47 9.23 -17.06
C LEU A 118 1.73 8.02 -16.14
N LYS A 119 2.61 8.18 -15.15
CA LYS A 119 2.96 7.17 -14.14
C LYS A 119 2.38 7.60 -12.80
N THR A 120 1.79 6.67 -12.08
CA THR A 120 1.32 6.90 -10.71
C THR A 120 2.50 6.82 -9.77
N SER A 121 2.69 7.90 -9.02
CA SER A 121 3.82 8.09 -8.11
C SER A 121 3.32 8.75 -6.84
N VAL A 122 3.62 8.12 -5.70
CA VAL A 122 3.18 8.55 -4.39
C VAL A 122 4.35 8.56 -3.40
N ASP A 123 4.32 9.57 -2.54
CA ASP A 123 5.23 9.74 -1.42
C ASP A 123 4.52 9.42 -0.12
N VAL A 124 5.22 8.68 0.74
CA VAL A 124 4.73 8.25 2.05
C VAL A 124 5.51 8.96 3.13
N PHE A 125 4.79 9.49 4.11
CA PHE A 125 5.35 10.18 5.27
C PHE A 125 4.84 9.52 6.54
N LEU A 126 5.76 9.06 7.37
CA LEU A 126 5.49 8.60 8.73
C LEU A 126 5.21 9.81 9.66
N PRO A 127 4.49 9.62 10.77
CA PRO A 127 4.30 10.65 11.78
C PRO A 127 5.65 11.14 12.31
N GLU A 128 5.82 12.45 12.42
CA GLU A 128 7.00 13.02 13.06
C GLU A 128 7.04 12.61 14.54
N ASN A 129 8.11 11.95 14.97
CA ASN A 129 8.50 12.01 16.38
C ASN A 129 8.97 13.44 16.66
N ASN A 130 8.50 14.03 17.77
CA ASN A 130 8.71 15.45 18.16
C ASN A 130 10.19 15.93 18.22
N ASN A 131 11.17 15.09 17.88
CA ASN A 131 12.61 15.32 18.04
C ASN A 131 13.42 15.31 16.73
N VAL A 132 12.82 15.17 15.54
CA VAL A 132 13.57 15.12 14.27
C VAL A 132 13.20 16.29 13.37
N LYS A 133 14.21 17.05 12.91
CA LYS A 133 14.06 18.17 11.97
C LYS A 133 13.32 17.70 10.71
N LYS A 134 12.38 18.52 10.23
CA LYS A 134 11.78 18.43 8.89
C LYS A 134 12.85 18.29 7.82
N THR A 135 13.11 17.07 7.36
CA THR A 135 13.73 16.84 6.07
C THR A 135 12.59 16.79 5.06
N ASN A 136 12.71 17.53 3.96
CA ASN A 136 11.67 17.60 2.92
C ASN A 136 11.62 16.32 2.05
N THR A 137 11.97 15.17 2.64
CA THR A 137 12.19 13.88 2.01
C THR A 137 11.13 12.91 2.51
N CYS A 138 10.48 12.18 1.61
CA CYS A 138 9.56 11.11 2.01
C CYS A 138 10.31 9.93 2.63
N ASP A 139 9.63 9.21 3.52
CA ASP A 139 10.16 8.00 4.17
C ASP A 139 10.16 6.81 3.21
N PHE A 140 9.11 6.73 2.40
CA PHE A 140 8.99 5.75 1.33
C PHE A 140 8.48 6.41 0.06
N HIS A 141 8.90 5.87 -1.07
CA HIS A 141 8.44 6.27 -2.38
C HIS A 141 7.89 5.06 -3.11
N ALA A 142 6.73 5.22 -3.72
CA ALA A 142 6.16 4.16 -4.53
C ALA A 142 5.77 4.68 -5.91
N SER A 143 6.16 3.94 -6.95
CA SER A 143 5.93 4.35 -8.32
C SER A 143 5.60 3.17 -9.21
N GLY A 144 4.80 3.45 -10.24
CA GLY A 144 4.37 2.48 -11.22
C GLY A 144 3.39 3.07 -12.22
N GLY A 145 2.68 2.19 -12.91
CA GLY A 145 1.52 2.61 -13.69
C GLY A 145 0.83 1.41 -14.30
N TYR A 146 -0.49 1.49 -14.41
CA TYR A 146 -1.31 0.46 -15.07
C TYR A 146 -0.77 0.07 -16.45
N SER A 147 -0.27 1.06 -17.23
CA SER A 147 0.27 0.86 -18.57
C SER A 147 1.48 -0.07 -18.62
N ASN A 148 2.29 -0.10 -17.55
CA ASN A 148 3.51 -0.91 -17.44
C ASN A 148 3.38 -2.05 -16.43
N ILE A 149 2.18 -2.25 -15.86
CA ILE A 149 1.82 -3.47 -15.13
C ILE A 149 2.82 -3.80 -13.99
N SER A 150 3.42 -2.76 -13.41
CA SER A 150 4.45 -2.90 -12.39
C SER A 150 4.38 -1.71 -11.47
N PHE A 151 4.22 -2.02 -10.19
CA PHE A 151 4.26 -1.04 -9.10
C PHE A 151 5.35 -1.48 -8.13
N LYS A 152 6.19 -0.53 -7.71
CA LYS A 152 7.34 -0.80 -6.86
C LYS A 152 7.35 0.16 -5.69
N VAL A 153 7.69 -0.36 -4.52
CA VAL A 153 7.80 0.41 -3.28
C VAL A 153 9.26 0.43 -2.86
N PHE A 154 9.76 1.60 -2.50
CA PHE A 154 11.15 1.85 -2.17
C PHE A 154 11.28 2.53 -0.81
N LYS A 155 12.31 2.14 -0.07
CA LYS A 155 12.83 2.90 1.08
C LYS A 155 14.16 3.51 0.64
N SER A 156 14.19 4.83 0.52
CA SER A 156 15.27 5.52 -0.21
C SER A 156 15.45 4.93 -1.61
N ASP A 157 16.58 4.28 -1.91
CA ASP A 157 16.85 3.64 -3.21
C ASP A 157 16.65 2.11 -3.19
N ALA A 158 16.33 1.51 -2.04
CA ALA A 158 16.19 0.06 -1.89
C ALA A 158 14.76 -0.38 -2.21
N LEU A 159 14.63 -1.35 -3.13
CA LEU A 159 13.35 -2.00 -3.41
C LEU A 159 12.92 -2.86 -2.22
N ILE A 160 11.73 -2.60 -1.68
CA ILE A 160 11.16 -3.32 -0.53
C ILE A 160 9.91 -4.12 -0.87
N ALA A 161 9.21 -3.77 -1.96
CA ALA A 161 8.13 -4.58 -2.50
C ALA A 161 7.92 -4.31 -3.99
N GLY A 162 7.42 -5.31 -4.71
CA GLY A 162 7.09 -5.22 -6.12
C GLY A 162 5.79 -5.93 -6.45
N VAL A 163 5.02 -5.37 -7.37
CA VAL A 163 3.78 -5.95 -7.90
C VAL A 163 4.03 -6.47 -9.30
N GLY A 164 3.67 -7.73 -9.52
CA GLY A 164 3.52 -8.34 -10.83
C GLY A 164 2.06 -8.68 -11.07
N PHE A 165 1.47 -8.17 -12.13
CA PHE A 165 0.10 -8.55 -12.49
C PHE A 165 0.08 -9.94 -13.11
N THR A 166 -0.94 -10.71 -12.79
CA THR A 166 -1.23 -11.98 -13.48
C THR A 166 -2.46 -11.77 -14.35
N TRP A 167 -2.32 -11.89 -15.67
CA TRP A 167 -3.44 -11.85 -16.60
C TRP A 167 -4.42 -13.00 -16.30
N GLY A 168 -5.45 -12.69 -15.52
CA GLY A 168 -6.55 -13.58 -15.18
C GLY A 168 -7.86 -12.81 -15.27
N SER A 169 -8.42 -12.76 -16.49
CA SER A 169 -9.69 -12.11 -16.87
C SER A 169 -9.78 -10.60 -16.59
N PHE A 170 -9.38 -9.78 -17.56
CA PHE A 170 -9.79 -8.36 -17.66
C PHE A 170 -11.29 -8.20 -18.01
N CYS A 171 -12.13 -9.13 -17.57
CA CYS A 171 -13.55 -9.14 -17.90
C CYS A 171 -14.36 -9.08 -16.61
N LYS A 172 -15.16 -8.01 -16.48
CA LYS A 172 -16.20 -7.81 -15.44
C LYS A 172 -15.70 -7.43 -14.03
N GLY A 173 -14.85 -6.41 -13.89
CA GLY A 173 -14.58 -5.77 -12.58
C GLY A 173 -13.92 -6.68 -11.54
N LYS A 174 -13.15 -7.67 -11.99
CA LYS A 174 -12.36 -8.57 -11.16
C LYS A 174 -10.99 -8.70 -11.78
N TYR A 175 -9.93 -8.58 -10.98
CA TYR A 175 -8.58 -8.94 -11.38
C TYR A 175 -7.76 -9.32 -10.16
N ASN A 176 -6.67 -10.02 -10.44
CA ASN A 176 -5.75 -10.51 -9.43
C ASN A 176 -4.33 -10.04 -9.73
N PHE A 177 -3.61 -9.61 -8.72
CA PHE A 177 -2.21 -9.26 -8.84
C PHE A 177 -1.38 -9.97 -7.77
N LYS A 178 -0.14 -10.26 -8.12
CA LYS A 178 0.84 -10.85 -7.22
C LYS A 178 1.71 -9.75 -6.65
N VAL A 179 1.93 -9.79 -5.35
CA VAL A 179 2.80 -8.84 -4.64
C VAL A 179 3.92 -9.65 -4.03
N ARG A 180 5.16 -9.24 -4.28
CA ARG A 180 6.33 -9.77 -3.61
C ARG A 180 6.82 -8.74 -2.60
N VAL A 181 6.82 -9.11 -1.34
CA VAL A 181 7.29 -8.30 -0.21
C VAL A 181 8.63 -8.85 0.25
N HIS A 182 9.62 -7.97 0.45
CA HIS A 182 10.94 -8.38 0.94
C HIS A 182 10.88 -8.81 2.42
N PRO A 183 11.90 -9.56 2.90
CA PRO A 183 12.03 -9.91 4.32
C PRO A 183 11.97 -8.68 5.23
N GLU A 184 11.38 -8.86 6.41
CA GLU A 184 11.31 -7.84 7.47
C GLU A 184 10.55 -6.57 7.05
N VAL A 185 9.68 -6.66 6.04
CA VAL A 185 8.82 -5.57 5.58
C VAL A 185 7.37 -5.88 5.91
N ASP A 186 6.69 -4.92 6.54
CA ASP A 186 5.28 -4.99 6.88
C ASP A 186 4.39 -5.13 5.64
N TYR A 187 3.80 -6.30 5.44
CA TYR A 187 2.96 -6.54 4.27
C TYR A 187 1.61 -5.83 4.34
N ALA A 188 1.07 -5.53 5.53
CA ALA A 188 -0.18 -4.78 5.67
C ALA A 188 0.00 -3.34 5.18
N PHE A 189 1.15 -2.74 5.48
CA PHE A 189 1.57 -1.44 4.93
C PHE A 189 1.65 -1.47 3.40
N ILE A 190 2.33 -2.47 2.83
CA ILE A 190 2.45 -2.60 1.37
C ILE A 190 1.07 -2.74 0.72
N ILE A 191 0.19 -3.60 1.25
CA ILE A 191 -1.16 -3.79 0.72
C ILE A 191 -1.98 -2.49 0.81
N ALA A 192 -1.89 -1.75 1.91
CA ALA A 192 -2.59 -0.47 2.05
C ALA A 192 -2.17 0.54 0.96
N LEU A 193 -0.88 0.66 0.67
CA LEU A 193 -0.38 1.50 -0.41
C LEU A 193 -0.95 1.10 -1.77
N LEU A 194 -0.97 -0.20 -2.06
CA LEU A 194 -1.47 -0.73 -3.32
C LEU A 194 -2.96 -0.43 -3.51
N VAL A 195 -3.78 -0.63 -2.48
CA VAL A 195 -5.22 -0.32 -2.54
C VAL A 195 -5.46 1.18 -2.77
N MET A 196 -4.72 2.07 -2.11
CA MET A 196 -4.87 3.52 -2.30
C MET A 196 -4.45 3.98 -3.69
N VAL A 197 -3.39 3.39 -4.24
CA VAL A 197 -2.94 3.66 -5.62
C VAL A 197 -3.96 3.15 -6.63
N ASP A 198 -4.48 1.95 -6.42
CA ASP A 198 -5.52 1.36 -7.24
C ASP A 198 -6.78 2.24 -7.29
N ASP A 199 -7.23 2.74 -6.13
CA ASP A 199 -8.35 3.68 -6.04
C ASP A 199 -8.06 4.99 -6.81
N ASN A 200 -6.82 5.47 -6.81
CA ASN A 200 -6.44 6.68 -7.53
C ASN A 200 -6.35 6.50 -9.05
N GLU A 201 -6.15 5.28 -9.56
CA GLU A 201 -6.05 5.01 -11.00
C GLU A 201 -7.38 4.55 -11.62
N ASN A 202 -8.29 3.96 -10.83
CA ASN A 202 -9.63 3.54 -11.27
C ASN A 202 -10.60 4.72 -11.45
N TRP A 203 -10.39 5.55 -12.47
CA TRP A 203 -11.31 6.65 -12.87
C TRP A 203 -12.31 6.25 -13.97
N CYS A 204 -12.55 4.97 -14.22
CA CYS A 204 -13.54 4.51 -15.20
C CYS A 204 -14.97 4.53 -14.64
#